data_AF-A0A6A5QMK7-F1
#
_entry.id   AF-A0A6A5QMK7-F1
#
_cell.length_a   1.000
_cell.length_b   1.000
_cell.length_c   1.000
_cell.angle_alpha   90.00
_cell.angle_beta   90.00
_cell.angle_gamma   90.00
#
_symmetry.space_group_name_H-M   'P 1'
#
loop_
_entity.id
_entity.type
_entity.pdbx_description
1 polymer ?
#
loop_
_entity_poly.entity_id
_entity_poly.type
_entity_poly.pdbx_seq_one_letter_code
_entity_poly.pdbx_strand_id
1 'polypeptide(L)'
;MDAAEEDSREKRAHGGDERTEEGEQKQKEEHNAEHQEEEQHKPLRKPSWGGTTEILGADKAWASRVINIAGNHDVGYAGDLDVSRIARFEKAFGSVNWDIWFTLSPDNKTTSTNAPPALRIVVLNSMNIDAPAWNHELQTETYEFMNHIITNSRDVSDKTHATILLTHIPLEKQPGVCVDSPLFNYFDDGQGLREQNMLSEHSSKTILQGLFGMSDNRLAAGQGFGRRGIILNGHDHEGCDTVHFIRQAGVNDQCDINTVKPEEAYWPAPTSTPTPEPTISIAPESYLTSPANPLANDSTCDLIVPDEPPPPPPPAPTTTGWRAHRFPHRPHSVTHDPLTNTTSCTAIDQSPHIREVTLRSMMGDFSGHAGFLSAWFDAARGERGEWVFEFASCGMGVQHWWWGVHSLDLAVLVVAVVAGVVRLFEGRSVGTGGDNNVKLNGKMSRI
;
A
#
# COMPACT_ATOMS: atom_id res chain seq x y z
N MET A 1 -88.37 -4.16 -6.07
CA MET A 1 -89.36 -4.55 -5.05
C MET A 1 -88.91 -3.83 -3.80
N ASP A 2 -89.67 -2.80 -3.43
CA ASP A 2 -89.59 -1.96 -2.23
C ASP A 2 -88.20 -1.29 -1.99
N ALA A 3 -87.90 -0.02 -2.30
CA ALA A 3 -88.64 1.26 -2.22
C ALA A 3 -89.05 1.63 -0.78
N ALA A 4 -88.63 2.75 -0.15
CA ALA A 4 -87.78 3.89 -0.57
C ALA A 4 -87.05 4.52 0.68
N GLU A 5 -86.46 5.73 0.76
CA GLU A 5 -86.44 6.96 -0.07
C GLU A 5 -85.17 7.85 0.21
N GLU A 6 -85.24 9.15 -0.12
CA GLU A 6 -84.39 10.37 0.09
C GLU A 6 -83.63 10.60 1.44
N ASP A 7 -82.73 11.60 1.63
CA ASP A 7 -81.83 12.45 0.80
C ASP A 7 -80.89 13.27 1.76
N SER A 8 -79.80 13.84 1.21
CA SER A 8 -79.15 15.12 1.58
C SER A 8 -77.77 15.18 2.30
N ARG A 9 -76.86 15.89 1.61
CA ARG A 9 -75.77 16.79 2.06
C ARG A 9 -74.56 16.34 2.92
N GLU A 10 -73.44 16.19 2.19
CA GLU A 10 -72.23 17.04 2.23
C GLU A 10 -71.33 17.17 3.50
N LYS A 11 -70.22 16.40 3.45
CA LYS A 11 -68.81 16.71 3.82
C LYS A 11 -68.36 17.08 5.26
N ARG A 12 -67.19 16.48 5.58
CA ARG A 12 -66.16 16.81 6.60
C ARG A 12 -66.45 16.49 8.08
N ALA A 13 -65.79 15.44 8.55
CA ALA A 13 -65.14 15.41 9.87
C ALA A 13 -63.84 14.58 9.79
N HIS A 14 -62.80 14.98 10.50
CA HIS A 14 -61.58 14.17 10.70
C HIS A 14 -61.87 13.00 11.65
N GLY A 15 -61.25 11.85 11.39
CA GLY A 15 -61.02 10.80 12.37
C GLY A 15 -59.59 10.28 12.16
N GLY A 16 -58.73 10.47 13.16
CA GLY A 16 -57.35 9.97 13.12
C GLY A 16 -57.30 8.50 13.55
N ASP A 17 -56.39 7.74 12.96
CA ASP A 17 -56.05 6.38 13.37
C ASP A 17 -54.75 6.46 14.19
N GLU A 18 -54.87 6.51 15.52
CA GLU A 18 -53.75 6.57 16.44
C GLU A 18 -53.05 5.20 16.52
N ARG A 19 -52.12 4.98 15.59
CA ARG A 19 -51.10 3.95 15.75
C ARG A 19 -50.16 4.39 16.88
N THR A 20 -50.30 3.79 18.05
CA THR A 20 -49.56 4.21 19.26
C THR A 20 -48.05 4.06 19.08
N GLU A 21 -47.29 5.08 19.50
CA GLU A 21 -45.82 5.14 19.39
C GLU A 21 -45.14 3.94 20.08
N GLU A 22 -45.74 3.40 21.14
CA GLU A 22 -45.30 2.17 21.83
C GLU A 22 -45.19 0.94 20.90
N GLY A 23 -46.02 0.86 19.87
CA GLY A 23 -46.01 -0.26 18.91
C GLY A 23 -44.83 -0.19 17.94
N GLU A 24 -44.46 1.02 17.50
CA GLU A 24 -43.30 1.22 16.62
C GLU A 24 -41.98 1.25 17.39
N GLN A 25 -42.00 1.67 18.67
CA GLN A 25 -40.86 1.52 19.57
C GLN A 25 -40.56 0.04 19.85
N LYS A 26 -41.57 -0.78 20.21
CA LYS A 26 -41.35 -2.22 20.42
C LYS A 26 -40.82 -2.95 19.19
N GLN A 27 -41.34 -2.66 18.00
CA GLN A 27 -40.80 -3.27 16.77
C GLN A 27 -39.36 -2.82 16.46
N LYS A 28 -38.97 -1.59 16.81
CA LYS A 28 -37.57 -1.14 16.71
C LYS A 28 -36.67 -1.75 17.78
N GLU A 29 -37.17 -1.94 19.00
CA GLU A 29 -36.42 -2.57 20.09
C GLU A 29 -36.23 -4.07 19.85
N GLU A 30 -37.27 -4.79 19.41
CA GLU A 30 -37.17 -6.20 19.01
C GLU A 30 -36.26 -6.37 17.80
N HIS A 31 -36.39 -5.54 16.75
CA HIS A 31 -35.51 -5.62 15.59
C HIS A 31 -34.05 -5.24 15.91
N ASN A 32 -33.81 -4.26 16.81
CA ASN A 32 -32.46 -3.96 17.29
C ASN A 32 -31.90 -5.06 18.20
N ALA A 33 -32.73 -5.71 19.03
CA ALA A 33 -32.32 -6.83 19.86
C ALA A 33 -31.94 -8.05 18.99
N GLU A 34 -32.76 -8.40 17.99
CA GLU A 34 -32.43 -9.45 17.03
C GLU A 34 -31.15 -9.12 16.25
N HIS A 35 -30.94 -7.87 15.82
CA HIS A 35 -29.71 -7.46 15.12
C HIS A 35 -28.47 -7.50 16.03
N GLN A 36 -28.63 -7.18 17.33
CA GLN A 36 -27.55 -7.26 18.32
C GLN A 36 -27.25 -8.70 18.76
N GLU A 37 -28.25 -9.58 18.82
CA GLU A 37 -28.07 -11.02 19.05
C GLU A 37 -27.46 -11.72 17.82
N GLU A 38 -27.84 -11.35 16.59
CA GLU A 38 -27.21 -11.87 15.35
C GLU A 38 -25.74 -11.44 15.20
N GLU A 39 -25.37 -10.22 15.61
CA GLU A 39 -23.94 -9.84 15.64
C GLU A 39 -23.16 -10.59 16.73
N GLN A 40 -23.72 -10.75 17.94
CA GLN A 40 -23.07 -11.48 19.03
C GLN A 40 -22.89 -12.98 18.76
N HIS A 41 -23.60 -13.55 17.78
CA HIS A 41 -23.54 -14.98 17.46
C HIS A 41 -22.83 -15.35 16.14
N LYS A 42 -22.21 -14.40 15.42
CA LYS A 42 -21.31 -14.76 14.31
C LYS A 42 -20.09 -15.52 14.84
N PRO A 43 -19.78 -16.72 14.32
CA PRO A 43 -18.58 -17.44 14.74
C PRO A 43 -17.34 -16.67 14.27
N LEU A 44 -16.45 -16.36 15.21
CA LEU A 44 -15.15 -15.74 14.92
C LEU A 44 -14.46 -16.46 13.75
N ARG A 45 -13.89 -15.66 12.83
CA ARG A 45 -13.11 -16.17 11.70
C ARG A 45 -12.03 -17.10 12.23
N LYS A 46 -11.98 -18.32 11.71
CA LYS A 46 -10.97 -19.30 12.15
C LYS A 46 -9.61 -18.88 11.61
N PRO A 47 -8.56 -18.79 12.45
CA PRO A 47 -7.22 -18.47 11.99
C PRO A 47 -6.73 -19.55 11.00
N SER A 48 -6.16 -19.10 9.89
CA SER A 48 -5.69 -19.96 8.78
C SER A 48 -4.16 -20.06 8.70
N TRP A 49 -3.47 -19.57 9.73
CA TRP A 49 -2.01 -19.51 9.86
C TRP A 49 -1.48 -20.48 10.93
N GLY A 50 -0.15 -20.62 10.98
CA GLY A 50 0.54 -21.50 11.90
C GLY A 50 0.54 -22.98 11.50
N GLY A 51 1.35 -23.78 12.21
CA GLY A 51 1.35 -25.25 12.11
C GLY A 51 1.98 -25.86 10.84
N THR A 52 2.27 -25.06 9.81
CA THR A 52 2.87 -25.58 8.56
C THR A 52 4.39 -25.54 8.62
N THR A 53 5.03 -26.71 8.53
CA THR A 53 6.49 -26.86 8.41
C THR A 53 6.82 -27.88 7.33
N GLU A 54 7.64 -27.48 6.37
CA GLU A 54 8.10 -28.32 5.26
C GLU A 54 9.64 -28.43 5.26
N ILE A 55 10.18 -29.37 4.47
CA ILE A 55 11.61 -29.45 4.18
C ILE A 55 11.87 -28.69 2.88
N LEU A 56 12.82 -27.75 2.90
CA LEU A 56 13.11 -26.88 1.75
C LEU A 56 13.48 -27.71 0.51
N GLY A 57 12.74 -27.51 -0.57
CA GLY A 57 12.95 -28.20 -1.84
C GLY A 57 12.50 -29.67 -1.87
N ALA A 58 11.82 -30.18 -0.83
CA ALA A 58 11.21 -31.51 -0.86
C ALA A 58 9.99 -31.55 -1.79
N ASP A 59 9.04 -30.62 -1.63
CA ASP A 59 7.98 -30.41 -2.62
C ASP A 59 8.53 -29.60 -3.81
N LYS A 60 8.37 -30.14 -5.01
CA LYS A 60 8.78 -29.50 -6.27
C LYS A 60 7.72 -28.54 -6.81
N ALA A 61 6.48 -28.62 -6.35
CA ALA A 61 5.41 -27.71 -6.79
C ALA A 61 5.65 -26.25 -6.38
N TRP A 62 6.51 -25.98 -5.39
CA TRP A 62 6.94 -24.62 -5.03
C TRP A 62 7.52 -23.81 -6.20
N ALA A 63 8.12 -24.47 -7.21
CA ALA A 63 8.59 -23.80 -8.43
C ALA A 63 7.47 -23.18 -9.28
N SER A 64 6.19 -23.49 -8.99
CA SER A 64 5.00 -22.98 -9.66
C SER A 64 3.93 -22.46 -8.69
N ARG A 65 4.27 -22.21 -7.42
CA ARG A 65 3.35 -21.57 -6.45
C ARG A 65 3.48 -20.05 -6.52
N VAL A 66 2.37 -19.36 -6.27
CA VAL A 66 2.31 -17.90 -6.10
C VAL A 66 1.91 -17.62 -4.66
N ILE A 67 2.59 -16.68 -4.01
CA ILE A 67 2.21 -16.11 -2.72
C ILE A 67 1.70 -14.70 -3.02
N ASN A 68 0.46 -14.41 -2.62
CA ASN A 68 -0.14 -13.08 -2.80
C ASN A 68 -0.07 -12.32 -1.48
N ILE A 69 0.02 -10.99 -1.57
CA ILE A 69 -0.01 -10.06 -0.43
C ILE A 69 -1.15 -9.09 -0.72
N ALA A 70 -2.05 -8.87 0.24
CA ALA A 70 -3.17 -7.94 0.05
C ALA A 70 -2.71 -6.49 0.16
N GLY A 71 -3.06 -5.68 -0.84
CA GLY A 71 -2.80 -4.24 -0.85
C GLY A 71 -4.02 -3.37 -0.61
N ASN A 72 -3.77 -2.08 -0.44
CA ASN A 72 -4.80 -1.09 -0.14
C ASN A 72 -5.87 -0.98 -1.24
N HIS A 73 -5.50 -1.24 -2.51
CA HIS A 73 -6.45 -1.28 -3.63
C HIS A 73 -7.23 -2.60 -3.74
N ASP A 74 -6.81 -3.67 -3.04
CA ASP A 74 -7.50 -4.96 -3.05
C ASP A 74 -8.56 -5.05 -1.94
N VAL A 75 -8.19 -4.58 -0.74
CA VAL A 75 -8.98 -4.76 0.49
C VAL A 75 -9.29 -3.48 1.28
N GLY A 76 -8.75 -2.32 0.90
CA GLY A 76 -8.87 -1.06 1.65
C GLY A 76 -7.76 -0.82 2.67
N TYR A 77 -7.75 0.36 3.27
CA TYR A 77 -6.98 0.71 4.48
C TYR A 77 -7.83 0.49 5.73
N ALA A 78 -7.28 0.72 6.92
CA ALA A 78 -7.93 0.43 8.18
C ALA A 78 -9.35 1.02 8.28
N GLY A 79 -9.58 2.24 7.78
CA GLY A 79 -10.87 2.93 7.81
C GLY A 79 -11.91 2.53 6.77
N ASP A 80 -11.59 1.66 5.80
CA ASP A 80 -12.57 1.16 4.81
C ASP A 80 -12.46 -0.35 4.52
N LEU A 81 -11.57 -1.06 5.21
CA LEU A 81 -11.39 -2.51 5.15
C LEU A 81 -12.52 -3.23 5.92
N ASP A 82 -13.19 -4.14 5.23
CA ASP A 82 -14.34 -4.89 5.74
C ASP A 82 -14.25 -6.40 5.48
N VAL A 83 -15.10 -7.17 6.18
CA VAL A 83 -15.14 -8.64 6.12
C VAL A 83 -15.43 -9.16 4.70
N SER A 84 -16.22 -8.43 3.89
CA SER A 84 -16.56 -8.83 2.53
C SER A 84 -15.39 -8.66 1.56
N ARG A 85 -14.57 -7.61 1.75
CA ARG A 85 -13.33 -7.38 0.99
C ARG A 85 -12.29 -8.45 1.29
N ILE A 86 -12.06 -8.73 2.58
CA ILE A 86 -11.14 -9.80 3.01
C ILE A 86 -11.63 -11.16 2.49
N ALA A 87 -12.90 -11.53 2.70
CA ALA A 87 -13.42 -12.82 2.24
C ALA A 87 -13.36 -12.99 0.70
N ARG A 88 -13.53 -11.91 -0.07
CA ARG A 88 -13.33 -11.91 -1.53
C ARG A 88 -11.87 -12.15 -1.90
N PHE A 89 -10.93 -11.47 -1.25
CA PHE A 89 -9.50 -11.66 -1.49
C PHE A 89 -9.08 -13.09 -1.16
N GLU A 90 -9.40 -13.57 0.04
CA GLU A 90 -8.95 -14.88 0.53
C GLU A 90 -9.46 -16.04 -0.31
N LYS A 91 -10.70 -15.94 -0.80
CA LYS A 91 -11.31 -16.92 -1.71
C LYS A 91 -10.56 -17.05 -3.05
N ALA A 92 -9.91 -15.98 -3.51
CA ALA A 92 -9.24 -15.93 -4.82
C ALA A 92 -7.72 -16.10 -4.71
N PHE A 93 -7.09 -15.55 -3.66
CA PHE A 93 -5.65 -15.34 -3.58
C PHE A 93 -4.98 -16.00 -2.36
N GLY A 94 -5.76 -16.54 -1.42
CA GLY A 94 -5.27 -17.10 -0.16
C GLY A 94 -5.30 -16.09 1.00
N SER A 95 -5.04 -16.60 2.21
CA SER A 95 -5.17 -15.85 3.47
C SER A 95 -4.34 -14.55 3.50
N VAL A 96 -4.94 -13.48 4.04
CA VAL A 96 -4.25 -12.18 4.17
C VAL A 96 -3.16 -12.17 5.25
N ASN A 97 -3.29 -13.05 6.24
CA ASN A 97 -2.30 -13.35 7.28
C ASN A 97 -1.93 -14.83 7.17
N TRP A 98 -0.65 -15.15 6.93
CA TRP A 98 -0.19 -16.51 6.68
C TRP A 98 1.30 -16.70 6.96
N ASP A 99 1.71 -17.89 7.41
CA ASP A 99 3.13 -18.22 7.57
C ASP A 99 3.47 -19.69 7.30
N ILE A 100 4.74 -19.93 6.97
CA ILE A 100 5.31 -21.26 6.78
C ILE A 100 6.76 -21.33 7.22
N TRP A 101 7.16 -22.49 7.74
CA TRP A 101 8.56 -22.81 8.03
C TRP A 101 9.15 -23.77 7.00
N PHE A 102 10.30 -23.41 6.44
CA PHE A 102 11.14 -24.29 5.63
C PHE A 102 12.38 -24.70 6.42
N THR A 103 12.43 -25.96 6.84
CA THR A 103 13.59 -26.56 7.48
C THR A 103 14.57 -27.09 6.45
N LEU A 104 15.87 -27.02 6.73
CA LEU A 104 16.84 -27.83 5.99
C LEU A 104 16.77 -29.28 6.48
N SER A 105 16.92 -30.23 5.55
CA SER A 105 17.01 -31.64 5.93
C SER A 105 18.22 -31.84 6.87
N PRO A 106 18.07 -32.53 8.01
CA PRO A 106 19.21 -32.83 8.85
C PRO A 106 20.19 -33.72 8.09
N ASP A 107 21.45 -33.31 8.03
CA ASP A 107 22.51 -34.16 7.49
C ASP A 107 22.59 -35.46 8.30
N ASN A 108 22.61 -36.61 7.61
CA ASN A 108 22.78 -37.94 8.23
C ASN A 108 24.10 -38.12 9.02
N LYS A 109 24.92 -37.07 9.14
CA LYS A 109 26.21 -37.04 9.84
C LYS A 109 26.17 -36.34 11.20
N THR A 110 25.07 -35.66 11.57
CA THR A 110 25.00 -34.90 12.83
C THR A 110 23.87 -35.40 13.73
N THR A 111 24.22 -36.29 14.66
CA THR A 111 23.43 -36.57 15.87
C THR A 111 23.48 -35.38 16.85
N SER A 112 22.98 -34.23 16.42
CA SER A 112 22.90 -33.02 17.26
C SER A 112 21.51 -32.90 17.87
N THR A 113 21.43 -32.51 19.13
CA THR A 113 20.19 -32.25 19.88
C THR A 113 19.51 -30.93 19.50
N ASN A 114 19.96 -30.28 18.42
CA ASN A 114 19.60 -28.92 18.06
C ASN A 114 18.58 -28.90 16.91
N ALA A 115 17.70 -27.89 16.89
CA ALA A 115 16.76 -27.71 15.80
C ALA A 115 17.49 -27.44 14.47
N PRO A 116 17.04 -28.01 13.33
CA PRO A 116 17.66 -27.79 12.03
C PRO A 116 17.58 -26.31 11.63
N PRO A 117 18.51 -25.78 10.80
CA PRO A 117 18.38 -24.44 10.25
C PRO A 117 17.05 -24.25 9.51
N ALA A 118 16.43 -23.07 9.61
CA ALA A 118 15.10 -22.85 9.04
C ALA A 118 14.82 -21.41 8.59
N LEU A 119 14.22 -21.29 7.42
CA LEU A 119 13.70 -20.04 6.86
C LEU A 119 12.19 -19.97 7.12
N ARG A 120 11.69 -18.91 7.74
CA ARG A 120 10.24 -18.65 7.85
C ARG A 120 9.83 -17.61 6.82
N ILE A 121 8.72 -17.85 6.11
CA ILE A 121 8.04 -16.81 5.34
C ILE A 121 6.80 -16.39 6.13
N VAL A 122 6.61 -15.08 6.27
CA VAL A 122 5.48 -14.47 6.97
C VAL A 122 4.83 -13.47 6.04
N VAL A 123 3.57 -13.68 5.67
CA VAL A 123 2.70 -12.70 4.98
C VAL A 123 1.86 -12.02 6.03
N LEU A 124 2.04 -10.71 6.17
CA LEU A 124 1.36 -9.87 7.16
C LEU A 124 0.43 -8.88 6.44
N ASN A 125 -0.84 -8.88 6.80
CA ASN A 125 -1.79 -7.86 6.36
C ASN A 125 -1.51 -6.54 7.11
N SER A 126 -0.74 -5.64 6.50
CA SER A 126 -0.47 -4.33 7.10
C SER A 126 -1.66 -3.36 7.08
N MET A 127 -2.75 -3.65 6.36
CA MET A 127 -3.77 -2.64 6.03
C MET A 127 -4.53 -2.11 7.26
N ASN A 128 -4.60 -2.89 8.34
CA ASN A 128 -5.36 -2.57 9.54
C ASN A 128 -4.54 -2.68 10.84
N ILE A 129 -3.21 -2.61 10.76
CA ILE A 129 -2.34 -2.54 11.95
C ILE A 129 -2.41 -1.14 12.57
N ASP A 130 -2.47 -0.09 11.76
CA ASP A 130 -2.67 1.27 12.25
C ASP A 130 -4.17 1.58 12.50
N ALA A 131 -4.43 2.67 13.24
CA ALA A 131 -5.74 3.04 13.77
C ALA A 131 -6.12 4.49 13.38
N PRO A 132 -7.42 4.84 13.35
CA PRO A 132 -8.59 4.01 13.66
C PRO A 132 -8.88 3.00 12.54
N ALA A 133 -9.25 1.79 12.95
CA ALA A 133 -9.78 0.77 12.05
C ALA A 133 -11.31 0.75 12.11
N TRP A 134 -11.95 0.68 10.94
CA TRP A 134 -13.38 0.51 10.75
C TRP A 134 -13.89 -0.82 11.31
N ASN A 135 -13.11 -1.90 11.12
CA ASN A 135 -13.43 -3.22 11.63
C ASN A 135 -12.39 -3.69 12.68
N HIS A 136 -12.78 -3.58 13.95
CA HIS A 136 -11.93 -3.97 15.08
C HIS A 136 -11.68 -5.48 15.20
N GLU A 137 -12.58 -6.33 14.71
CA GLU A 137 -12.38 -7.79 14.72
C GLU A 137 -11.21 -8.19 13.81
N LEU A 138 -11.18 -7.67 12.58
CA LEU A 138 -10.11 -7.93 11.61
C LEU A 138 -8.77 -7.31 12.04
N GLN A 139 -8.80 -6.19 12.78
CA GLN A 139 -7.61 -5.61 13.40
C GLN A 139 -7.09 -6.51 14.53
N THR A 140 -7.99 -7.03 15.37
CA THR A 140 -7.65 -8.01 16.42
C THR A 140 -7.10 -9.29 15.82
N GLU A 141 -7.69 -9.81 14.73
CA GLU A 141 -7.21 -10.97 13.97
C GLU A 141 -5.75 -10.78 13.51
N THR A 142 -5.39 -9.57 13.07
CA THR A 142 -4.02 -9.23 12.65
C THR A 142 -3.06 -9.11 13.84
N TYR A 143 -3.50 -8.53 14.97
CA TYR A 143 -2.70 -8.50 16.19
C TYR A 143 -2.49 -9.91 16.80
N GLU A 144 -3.50 -10.78 16.76
CA GLU A 144 -3.38 -12.19 17.14
C GLU A 144 -2.40 -12.94 16.25
N PHE A 145 -2.41 -12.68 14.94
CA PHE A 145 -1.41 -13.21 14.02
C PHE A 145 0.00 -12.70 14.36
N MET A 146 0.20 -11.40 14.58
CA MET A 146 1.50 -10.86 15.01
C MET A 146 1.99 -11.53 16.31
N ASN A 147 1.11 -11.69 17.31
CA ASN A 147 1.41 -12.40 18.54
C ASN A 147 1.76 -13.89 18.30
N HIS A 148 1.07 -14.57 17.37
CA HIS A 148 1.43 -15.93 16.94
C HIS A 148 2.83 -15.98 16.33
N ILE A 149 3.20 -15.03 15.46
CA ILE A 149 4.54 -14.96 14.88
C ILE A 149 5.60 -14.76 15.97
N ILE A 150 5.40 -13.81 16.89
CA ILE A 150 6.32 -13.50 17.99
C ILE A 150 6.52 -14.72 18.90
N THR A 151 5.43 -15.33 19.38
CA THR A 151 5.47 -16.43 20.36
C THR A 151 6.02 -17.73 19.79
N ASN A 152 5.88 -17.98 18.49
CA ASN A 152 6.39 -19.19 17.83
C ASN A 152 7.74 -18.97 17.12
N SER A 153 8.35 -17.79 17.25
CA SER A 153 9.70 -17.54 16.74
C SER A 153 10.76 -18.18 17.64
N ARG A 154 11.83 -18.72 17.04
CA ARG A 154 12.99 -19.23 17.80
C ARG A 154 13.72 -18.11 18.53
N ASP A 155 14.46 -18.46 19.58
CA ASP A 155 15.24 -17.52 20.39
C ASP A 155 16.09 -16.54 19.54
N VAL A 156 16.19 -15.29 19.97
CA VAL A 156 16.97 -14.25 19.25
C VAL A 156 18.46 -14.58 19.12
N SER A 157 18.98 -15.51 19.92
CA SER A 157 20.34 -16.03 19.85
C SER A 157 20.50 -17.14 18.79
N ASP A 158 19.40 -17.72 18.29
CA ASP A 158 19.45 -18.73 17.22
C ASP A 158 19.63 -18.07 15.83
N LYS A 159 20.88 -17.93 15.40
CA LYS A 159 21.22 -17.38 14.07
C LYS A 159 21.05 -18.37 12.90
N THR A 160 20.72 -19.65 13.15
CA THR A 160 20.39 -20.60 12.06
C THR A 160 18.95 -20.46 11.56
N HIS A 161 18.20 -19.52 12.12
CA HIS A 161 16.87 -19.14 11.69
C HIS A 161 16.84 -17.70 11.18
N ALA A 162 16.13 -17.50 10.07
CA ALA A 162 15.79 -16.18 9.55
C ALA A 162 14.34 -16.10 9.08
N THR A 163 13.79 -14.88 9.05
CA THR A 163 12.42 -14.59 8.59
C THR A 163 12.44 -13.67 7.37
N ILE A 164 11.72 -14.06 6.32
CA ILE A 164 11.31 -13.15 5.24
C ILE A 164 9.92 -12.63 5.63
N LEU A 165 9.83 -11.33 5.94
CA LEU A 165 8.56 -10.66 6.14
C LEU A 165 8.09 -10.08 4.81
N LEU A 166 6.90 -10.49 4.39
CA LEU A 166 6.17 -10.01 3.23
C LEU A 166 4.99 -9.16 3.76
N THR A 167 4.94 -7.89 3.38
CA THR A 167 3.88 -6.94 3.78
C THR A 167 3.60 -6.00 2.61
N HIS A 168 2.55 -5.16 2.66
CA HIS A 168 2.26 -4.23 1.56
C HIS A 168 2.67 -2.80 1.86
N ILE A 169 2.23 -2.23 3.00
CA ILE A 169 2.65 -0.89 3.42
C ILE A 169 4.07 -0.96 4.01
N PRO A 170 4.99 -0.08 3.59
CA PRO A 170 6.34 0.00 4.12
C PRO A 170 6.39 0.51 5.56
N LEU A 171 7.46 0.18 6.29
CA LEU A 171 7.69 0.69 7.65
C LEU A 171 7.97 2.21 7.62
N GLU A 172 7.74 2.89 8.75
CA GLU A 172 8.06 4.31 9.00
C GLU A 172 9.52 4.61 8.65
N LYS A 173 9.74 5.71 7.94
CA LYS A 173 11.07 6.22 7.59
C LYS A 173 11.03 7.74 7.63
N GLN A 174 12.13 8.34 8.09
CA GLN A 174 12.22 9.79 8.19
C GLN A 174 12.00 10.47 6.82
N PRO A 175 11.33 11.64 6.77
CA PRO A 175 11.14 12.39 5.53
C PRO A 175 12.45 12.62 4.76
N GLY A 176 12.42 12.43 3.44
CA GLY A 176 13.59 12.51 2.57
C GLY A 176 14.46 11.25 2.49
N VAL A 177 14.18 10.19 3.28
CA VAL A 177 14.79 8.87 3.07
C VAL A 177 14.26 8.25 1.77
N CYS A 178 12.93 8.15 1.62
CA CYS A 178 12.27 7.72 0.38
C CYS A 178 11.79 8.91 -0.46
N VAL A 179 11.19 8.64 -1.63
CA VAL A 179 10.52 9.70 -2.41
C VAL A 179 9.18 10.02 -1.77
N ASP A 180 8.36 8.99 -1.58
CA ASP A 180 7.14 9.10 -0.78
C ASP A 180 7.52 9.34 0.69
N SER A 181 6.93 10.38 1.29
CA SER A 181 7.14 10.72 2.71
C SER A 181 6.03 10.11 3.58
N PRO A 182 6.24 9.93 4.90
CA PRO A 182 5.17 9.53 5.82
C PRO A 182 3.92 10.40 5.66
N LEU A 183 2.78 9.75 5.53
CA LEU A 183 1.46 10.36 5.31
C LEU A 183 0.42 9.51 6.03
N PHE A 184 -0.55 10.17 6.68
CA PHE A 184 -1.72 9.59 7.31
C PHE A 184 -2.89 10.56 7.10
N ASN A 185 -3.85 10.23 6.24
CA ASN A 185 -5.09 11.00 6.11
C ASN A 185 -6.28 10.14 6.51
N TYR A 186 -7.25 10.75 7.18
CA TYR A 186 -8.41 10.09 7.75
C TYR A 186 -9.68 10.46 6.98
N PHE A 187 -10.77 9.73 7.20
CA PHE A 187 -12.10 10.14 6.74
C PHE A 187 -12.66 11.25 7.62
N ASP A 188 -13.26 12.28 7.01
CA ASP A 188 -13.74 13.50 7.69
C ASP A 188 -14.88 13.24 8.70
N ASP A 189 -15.60 12.14 8.52
CA ASP A 189 -16.69 11.66 9.38
C ASP A 189 -16.22 10.69 10.48
N GLY A 190 -14.91 10.42 10.57
CA GLY A 190 -14.31 9.57 11.59
C GLY A 190 -14.37 8.06 11.31
N GLN A 191 -14.73 7.61 10.10
CA GLN A 191 -14.73 6.18 9.73
C GLN A 191 -13.36 5.49 9.93
N GLY A 192 -12.26 6.25 9.91
CA GLY A 192 -10.92 5.79 10.27
C GLY A 192 -9.85 6.27 9.31
N LEU A 193 -8.78 5.48 9.18
CA LEU A 193 -7.66 5.78 8.30
C LEU A 193 -8.02 5.57 6.82
N ARG A 194 -8.02 6.64 6.02
CA ARG A 194 -8.39 6.64 4.60
C ARG A 194 -7.24 6.26 3.70
N GLU A 195 -6.03 6.71 4.03
CA GLU A 195 -4.81 6.48 3.26
C GLU A 195 -3.57 6.72 4.12
N GLN A 196 -2.52 5.93 3.87
CA GLN A 196 -1.20 6.12 4.48
C GLN A 196 -0.10 5.67 3.51
N ASN A 197 1.04 6.37 3.52
CA ASN A 197 2.20 6.00 2.70
C ASN A 197 3.13 4.97 3.39
N MET A 198 3.13 4.98 4.72
CA MET A 198 3.98 4.15 5.57
C MET A 198 3.22 3.76 6.83
N LEU A 199 3.62 2.67 7.48
CA LEU A 199 3.14 2.31 8.82
C LEU A 199 3.56 3.36 9.85
N SER A 200 2.84 3.45 10.96
CA SER A 200 3.20 4.39 12.03
C SER A 200 4.53 4.00 12.68
N GLU A 201 5.16 4.94 13.38
CA GLU A 201 6.35 4.67 14.20
C GLU A 201 6.07 3.50 15.18
N HIS A 202 4.86 3.47 15.78
CA HIS A 202 4.47 2.44 16.73
C HIS A 202 4.35 1.05 16.10
N SER A 203 3.66 0.94 14.97
CA SER A 203 3.47 -0.32 14.23
C SER A 203 4.79 -0.84 13.67
N SER A 204 5.61 0.06 13.11
CA SER A 204 6.95 -0.24 12.62
C SER A 204 7.88 -0.73 13.73
N LYS A 205 7.89 -0.03 14.87
CA LYS A 205 8.62 -0.45 16.08
C LYS A 205 8.14 -1.81 16.58
N THR A 206 6.85 -2.11 16.53
CA THR A 206 6.28 -3.40 16.95
C THR A 206 6.74 -4.54 16.04
N ILE A 207 6.88 -4.31 14.72
CA ILE A 207 7.49 -5.28 13.80
C ILE A 207 8.98 -5.48 14.12
N LEU A 208 9.74 -4.39 14.26
CA LEU A 208 11.19 -4.45 14.46
C LEU A 208 11.59 -5.04 15.83
N GLN A 209 10.87 -4.69 16.90
CA GLN A 209 11.15 -5.14 18.27
C GLN A 209 10.41 -6.43 18.65
N GLY A 210 9.20 -6.66 18.14
CA GLY A 210 8.43 -7.88 18.39
C GLY A 210 8.84 -9.03 17.48
N LEU A 211 8.51 -8.90 16.18
CA LEU A 211 8.75 -9.94 15.16
C LEU A 211 10.23 -10.32 15.11
N PHE A 212 11.09 -9.31 14.91
CA PHE A 212 12.54 -9.52 14.80
C PHE A 212 13.26 -9.50 16.17
N GLY A 213 12.62 -9.11 17.27
CA GLY A 213 13.27 -9.19 18.60
C GLY A 213 14.46 -8.24 18.80
N MET A 214 14.55 -7.17 18.01
CA MET A 214 15.66 -6.20 18.11
C MET A 214 15.42 -5.17 19.22
N SER A 215 16.48 -4.62 19.81
CA SER A 215 16.39 -3.62 20.88
C SER A 215 17.65 -2.74 20.99
N ASP A 216 17.40 -1.47 21.33
CA ASP A 216 18.35 -0.49 21.87
C ASP A 216 19.04 -0.93 23.17
N ASN A 217 18.42 -1.83 23.94
CA ASN A 217 18.99 -2.36 25.17
C ASN A 217 19.95 -3.53 24.89
N ARG A 218 21.25 -3.27 25.03
CA ARG A 218 22.31 -4.29 24.91
C ARG A 218 22.20 -5.43 25.95
N LEU A 219 21.52 -5.22 27.08
CA LEU A 219 21.27 -6.26 28.09
C LEU A 219 20.09 -7.17 27.73
N ALA A 220 19.35 -6.88 26.65
CA ALA A 220 18.34 -7.79 26.12
C ALA A 220 18.99 -9.07 25.55
N ALA A 221 18.17 -10.11 25.39
CA ALA A 221 18.59 -11.36 24.78
C ALA A 221 19.19 -11.12 23.37
N GLY A 222 20.17 -11.94 22.97
CA GLY A 222 20.90 -11.74 21.71
C GLY A 222 21.66 -10.40 21.63
N GLN A 223 21.93 -9.76 22.77
CA GLN A 223 22.51 -8.40 22.88
C GLN A 223 21.71 -7.32 22.16
N GLY A 224 20.39 -7.53 21.97
CA GLY A 224 19.51 -6.60 21.25
C GLY A 224 19.60 -6.68 19.71
N PHE A 225 20.48 -7.50 19.13
CA PHE A 225 20.59 -7.66 17.67
C PHE A 225 19.41 -8.41 17.01
N GLY A 226 18.53 -9.03 17.79
CA GLY A 226 17.36 -9.75 17.28
C GLY A 226 17.66 -10.96 16.37
N ARG A 227 16.63 -11.44 15.70
CA ARG A 227 16.62 -12.53 14.72
C ARG A 227 17.06 -12.02 13.34
N ARG A 228 17.66 -12.90 12.53
CA ARG A 228 18.02 -12.57 11.14
C ARG A 228 16.75 -12.47 10.27
N GLY A 229 16.82 -11.68 9.20
CA GLY A 229 15.73 -11.59 8.25
C GLY A 229 15.89 -10.48 7.23
N ILE A 230 14.85 -10.34 6.40
CA ILE A 230 14.68 -9.26 5.43
C ILE A 230 13.18 -8.94 5.36
N ILE A 231 12.86 -7.66 5.16
CA ILE A 231 11.49 -7.20 4.93
C ILE A 231 11.34 -6.86 3.44
N LEU A 232 10.32 -7.37 2.78
CA LEU A 232 9.92 -7.00 1.43
C LEU A 232 8.49 -6.43 1.46
N ASN A 233 8.28 -5.34 0.72
CA ASN A 233 6.95 -4.76 0.52
C ASN A 233 6.84 -4.00 -0.79
N GLY A 234 5.67 -3.41 -1.03
CA GLY A 234 5.35 -2.63 -2.23
C GLY A 234 4.82 -1.26 -1.85
N HIS A 235 3.64 -0.90 -2.38
CA HIS A 235 2.93 0.35 -2.11
C HIS A 235 3.61 1.64 -2.62
N ASP A 236 4.91 1.89 -2.35
CA ASP A 236 5.65 3.06 -2.87
C ASP A 236 5.76 3.04 -4.40
N HIS A 237 5.50 4.19 -5.00
CA HIS A 237 5.53 4.41 -6.44
C HIS A 237 6.94 4.29 -7.03
N GLU A 238 7.92 4.89 -6.38
CA GLU A 238 9.32 4.97 -6.79
C GLU A 238 10.20 3.90 -6.14
N GLY A 239 9.71 3.26 -5.08
CA GLY A 239 10.40 2.22 -4.34
C GLY A 239 11.54 2.76 -3.48
N CYS A 240 11.90 1.99 -2.46
CA CYS A 240 12.81 2.43 -1.42
C CYS A 240 13.50 1.24 -0.73
N ASP A 241 14.77 1.04 -1.07
CA ASP A 241 15.66 0.06 -0.43
C ASP A 241 16.39 0.74 0.72
N THR A 242 16.23 0.23 1.94
CA THR A 242 16.70 0.88 3.17
C THR A 242 17.21 -0.11 4.20
N VAL A 243 18.04 0.39 5.12
CA VAL A 243 18.40 -0.31 6.35
C VAL A 243 17.84 0.46 7.54
N HIS A 244 17.00 -0.21 8.31
CA HIS A 244 16.57 0.20 9.63
C HIS A 244 17.63 -0.15 10.64
N PHE A 245 17.92 0.76 11.56
CA PHE A 245 18.86 0.54 12.65
C PHE A 245 18.46 1.33 13.90
N ILE A 246 18.94 0.89 15.06
CA ILE A 246 18.71 1.56 16.33
C ILE A 246 19.99 1.66 17.16
N ARG A 247 20.26 2.85 17.69
CA ARG A 247 21.45 3.12 18.52
C ARG A 247 21.30 2.46 19.90
N GLN A 248 22.32 1.71 20.34
CA GLN A 248 22.40 1.21 21.72
C GLN A 248 23.18 2.19 22.60
N ALA A 249 22.48 2.93 23.46
CA ALA A 249 23.10 3.95 24.31
C ALA A 249 24.08 3.33 25.34
N GLY A 250 25.15 4.06 25.66
CA GLY A 250 26.17 3.61 26.64
C GLY A 250 27.16 2.55 26.12
N VAL A 251 27.07 2.17 24.84
CA VAL A 251 28.09 1.36 24.16
C VAL A 251 29.13 2.31 23.56
N ASN A 252 30.42 1.95 23.63
CA ASN A 252 31.42 2.54 22.75
C ASN A 252 31.15 2.00 21.33
N ASP A 253 30.36 2.73 20.54
CA ASP A 253 30.31 2.50 19.09
C ASP A 253 31.74 2.55 18.54
N GLN A 254 32.08 1.75 17.53
CA GLN A 254 33.35 1.89 16.82
C GLN A 254 33.34 3.12 15.86
N CYS A 255 32.55 4.15 16.18
CA CYS A 255 32.54 5.43 15.52
C CYS A 255 33.03 6.52 16.49
N ASP A 256 34.26 7.00 16.32
CA ASP A 256 34.72 8.24 16.95
C ASP A 256 34.47 9.41 16.00
N ILE A 257 33.54 10.29 16.38
CA ILE A 257 33.14 11.49 15.62
C ILE A 257 34.31 12.40 15.21
N ASN A 258 35.42 12.38 15.94
CA ASN A 258 36.61 13.20 15.64
C ASN A 258 37.49 12.59 14.52
N THR A 259 37.25 11.34 14.15
CA THR A 259 38.05 10.56 13.20
C THR A 259 37.30 10.18 11.92
N VAL A 260 35.97 10.15 11.98
CA VAL A 260 35.11 9.73 10.87
C VAL A 260 35.10 10.77 9.77
N LYS A 261 35.33 10.34 8.52
CA LYS A 261 35.39 11.26 7.39
C LYS A 261 33.98 11.77 7.01
N PRO A 262 33.85 13.00 6.50
CA PRO A 262 32.56 13.57 6.09
C PRO A 262 31.74 12.69 5.12
N GLU A 263 32.42 11.97 4.22
CA GLU A 263 31.85 11.06 3.24
C GLU A 263 31.44 9.69 3.81
N GLU A 264 32.00 9.27 4.94
CA GLU A 264 31.74 7.98 5.60
C GLU A 264 30.55 8.03 6.58
N ALA A 265 30.01 9.22 6.84
CA ALA A 265 28.90 9.43 7.75
C ALA A 265 27.71 10.19 7.13
N TYR A 266 26.51 9.90 7.60
CA TYR A 266 25.38 10.83 7.49
C TYR A 266 25.48 11.86 8.61
N TRP A 267 25.46 13.15 8.25
CA TRP A 267 25.50 14.27 9.20
C TRP A 267 24.11 14.90 9.33
N PRO A 268 23.75 15.45 10.51
CA PRO A 268 22.53 16.23 10.64
C PRO A 268 22.58 17.45 9.71
N ALA A 269 21.43 17.80 9.13
CA ALA A 269 21.32 19.05 8.37
C ALA A 269 21.63 20.25 9.29
N PRO A 270 22.41 21.25 8.85
CA PRO A 270 22.73 22.40 9.67
C PRO A 270 21.46 23.18 10.01
N THR A 271 21.20 23.39 11.31
CA THR A 271 19.97 23.99 11.84
C THR A 271 19.78 25.48 11.50
N SER A 272 20.61 26.03 10.61
CA SER A 272 20.55 27.42 10.16
C SER A 272 19.65 27.57 8.93
N THR A 273 18.34 27.35 9.10
CA THR A 273 17.34 27.84 8.15
C THR A 273 16.85 29.19 8.66
N PRO A 274 17.13 30.32 7.98
CA PRO A 274 16.40 31.55 8.22
C PRO A 274 14.91 31.30 7.95
N THR A 275 14.03 31.95 8.71
CA THR A 275 12.59 31.97 8.41
C THR A 275 12.39 32.29 6.93
N PRO A 276 11.74 31.43 6.13
CA PRO A 276 11.46 31.77 4.74
C PRO A 276 10.48 32.94 4.73
N GLU A 277 10.91 34.09 4.24
CA GLU A 277 9.99 35.16 3.84
C GLU A 277 9.03 34.59 2.79
N PRO A 278 7.74 34.98 2.81
CA PRO A 278 6.73 34.44 1.90
C PRO A 278 7.06 34.83 0.47
N THR A 279 7.77 33.93 -0.22
CA THR A 279 8.06 34.06 -1.65
C THR A 279 6.79 33.72 -2.40
N ILE A 280 6.07 34.76 -2.85
CA ILE A 280 4.89 34.62 -3.70
C ILE A 280 5.34 33.99 -5.03
N SER A 281 5.25 32.67 -5.12
CA SER A 281 5.46 31.94 -6.37
C SER A 281 4.23 32.13 -7.25
N ILE A 282 4.32 33.08 -8.17
CA ILE A 282 3.30 33.30 -9.21
C ILE A 282 3.27 32.05 -10.09
N ALA A 283 2.15 31.31 -10.05
CA ALA A 283 1.95 30.16 -10.92
C ALA A 283 1.97 30.62 -12.40
N PRO A 284 2.61 29.86 -13.31
CA PRO A 284 2.65 30.23 -14.73
C PRO A 284 1.25 30.07 -15.35
N GLU A 285 0.65 31.18 -15.78
CA GLU A 285 -0.58 31.17 -16.57
C GLU A 285 -0.37 30.47 -17.91
N SER A 286 -1.07 29.37 -18.15
CA SER A 286 -1.28 28.86 -19.52
C SER A 286 -2.51 27.96 -19.67
N TYR A 287 -3.71 28.48 -19.41
CA TYR A 287 -4.92 28.00 -20.08
C TYR A 287 -5.75 29.19 -20.61
N LEU A 288 -5.63 29.40 -21.92
CA LEU A 288 -6.45 30.34 -22.67
C LEU A 288 -7.87 29.78 -22.83
N THR A 289 -8.85 30.41 -22.19
CA THR A 289 -10.26 30.34 -22.60
C THR A 289 -10.77 31.74 -22.98
N SER A 290 -11.49 31.80 -24.10
CA SER A 290 -11.87 33.04 -24.79
C SER A 290 -12.85 33.93 -24.02
N PRO A 291 -12.92 35.24 -24.36
CA PRO A 291 -13.65 36.23 -23.58
C PRO A 291 -15.15 36.32 -23.90
N ALA A 292 -15.83 37.13 -23.06
CA ALA A 292 -17.15 37.76 -23.21
C ALA A 292 -18.37 37.04 -22.61
N ASN A 293 -18.74 37.45 -21.40
CA ASN A 293 -20.14 37.75 -21.08
C ASN A 293 -20.21 39.00 -20.15
N PRO A 294 -20.61 40.18 -20.63
CA PRO A 294 -20.54 41.42 -19.86
C PRO A 294 -21.90 41.79 -19.22
N LEU A 295 -22.34 41.06 -18.19
CA LEU A 295 -23.56 41.39 -17.42
C LEU A 295 -23.65 40.66 -16.07
N ALA A 296 -23.04 41.21 -15.03
CA ALA A 296 -23.45 41.05 -13.63
C ALA A 296 -22.81 42.16 -12.79
N ASN A 297 -23.62 43.08 -12.28
CA ASN A 297 -23.17 44.17 -11.42
C ASN A 297 -23.30 43.74 -9.96
N ASP A 298 -22.38 44.21 -9.12
CA ASP A 298 -22.62 44.60 -7.72
C ASP A 298 -23.33 43.61 -6.76
N SER A 299 -22.53 42.92 -5.92
CA SER A 299 -22.93 42.48 -4.56
C SER A 299 -21.69 42.05 -3.76
N THR A 300 -21.22 42.91 -2.85
CA THR A 300 -20.26 42.54 -1.81
C THR A 300 -20.93 41.66 -0.75
N CYS A 301 -20.37 40.49 -0.47
CA CYS A 301 -20.62 39.71 0.75
C CYS A 301 -19.30 39.17 1.28
N ASP A 302 -18.93 39.59 2.49
CA ASP A 302 -17.76 39.06 3.20
C ASP A 302 -18.00 37.59 3.56
N LEU A 303 -17.17 36.70 3.04
CA LEU A 303 -17.12 35.32 3.50
C LEU A 303 -16.23 35.25 4.74
N ILE A 304 -16.86 35.06 5.90
CA ILE A 304 -16.18 34.64 7.11
C ILE A 304 -15.69 33.21 6.88
N VAL A 305 -14.40 33.07 6.57
CA VAL A 305 -13.70 31.79 6.62
C VAL A 305 -13.59 31.39 8.09
N PRO A 306 -14.06 30.21 8.52
CA PRO A 306 -13.74 29.68 9.83
C PRO A 306 -12.22 29.47 9.92
N ASP A 307 -11.57 29.95 10.99
CA ASP A 307 -10.19 29.58 11.30
C ASP A 307 -10.13 28.06 11.55
N GLU A 308 -9.82 27.30 10.50
CA GLU A 308 -9.35 25.92 10.65
C GLU A 308 -7.97 26.01 11.33
N PRO A 309 -7.79 25.42 12.53
CA PRO A 309 -6.49 25.46 13.19
C PRO A 309 -5.48 24.76 12.27
N PRO A 310 -4.29 25.34 12.04
CA PRO A 310 -3.30 24.72 11.16
C PRO A 310 -3.01 23.30 11.64
N PRO A 311 -2.77 22.35 10.72
CA PRO A 311 -2.45 20.98 11.11
C PRO A 311 -1.29 21.00 12.11
N PRO A 312 -1.34 20.15 13.15
CA PRO A 312 -0.30 20.14 14.17
C PRO A 312 1.06 19.99 13.48
N PRO A 313 2.09 20.74 13.90
CA PRO A 313 3.41 20.61 13.30
C PRO A 313 3.84 19.14 13.37
N PRO A 314 4.50 18.60 12.33
CA PRO A 314 4.95 17.21 12.36
C PRO A 314 5.73 16.99 13.66
N PRO A 315 5.50 15.85 14.36
CA PRO A 315 6.12 15.61 15.65
C PRO A 315 7.63 15.81 15.52
N ALA A 316 8.20 16.60 16.44
CA ALA A 316 9.62 16.90 16.42
C ALA A 316 10.40 15.58 16.35
N PRO A 317 11.39 15.45 15.44
CA PRO A 317 12.02 14.16 15.17
C PRO A 317 12.60 13.61 16.48
N THR A 318 12.05 12.48 16.93
CA THR A 318 12.48 11.78 18.15
C THR A 318 13.95 11.43 17.99
N THR A 319 14.80 12.09 18.78
CA THR A 319 16.27 11.96 18.71
C THR A 319 16.76 10.59 19.15
N THR A 320 15.90 9.84 19.84
CA THR A 320 16.05 8.46 20.26
C THR A 320 14.96 7.60 19.64
N GLY A 321 15.33 6.54 18.92
CA GLY A 321 14.38 5.71 18.19
C GLY A 321 15.01 4.95 17.04
N TRP A 322 14.16 4.27 16.26
CA TRP A 322 14.54 3.63 15.00
C TRP A 322 14.84 4.68 13.94
N ARG A 323 15.81 4.39 13.07
CA ARG A 323 16.16 5.24 11.93
C ARG A 323 16.36 4.41 10.68
N ALA A 324 16.07 5.00 9.53
CA ALA A 324 16.30 4.39 8.23
C ALA A 324 17.28 5.22 7.39
N HIS A 325 18.15 4.54 6.63
CA HIS A 325 18.96 5.14 5.56
C HIS A 325 18.84 4.31 4.28
N ARG A 326 18.98 4.93 3.11
CA ARG A 326 18.98 4.22 1.82
C ARG A 326 20.12 3.20 1.75
N PHE A 327 19.83 2.03 1.19
CA PHE A 327 20.81 1.00 0.90
C PHE A 327 21.37 1.15 -0.54
N PRO A 328 22.68 0.93 -0.79
CA PRO A 328 23.73 0.75 0.20
C PRO A 328 23.99 2.02 1.01
N HIS A 329 24.12 1.88 2.33
CA HIS A 329 24.29 3.01 3.24
C HIS A 329 25.77 3.36 3.47
N ARG A 330 26.02 4.58 3.99
CA ARG A 330 27.32 4.92 4.58
C ARG A 330 27.53 4.12 5.88
N PRO A 331 28.79 3.81 6.29
CA PRO A 331 29.04 3.04 7.52
C PRO A 331 28.53 3.69 8.81
N HIS A 332 28.46 5.02 8.86
CA HIS A 332 28.18 5.77 10.09
C HIS A 332 26.96 6.70 9.96
N SER A 333 26.23 6.87 11.07
CA SER A 333 25.18 7.88 11.21
C SER A 333 25.44 8.74 12.43
N VAL A 334 25.63 10.05 12.22
CA VAL A 334 25.79 11.06 13.28
C VAL A 334 24.44 11.69 13.55
N THR A 335 24.07 11.78 14.82
CA THR A 335 22.85 12.44 15.30
C THR A 335 23.20 13.45 16.39
N HIS A 336 22.53 14.59 16.39
CA HIS A 336 22.66 15.60 17.43
C HIS A 336 21.34 15.72 18.18
N ASP A 337 21.39 15.58 19.50
CA ASP A 337 20.24 15.82 20.37
C ASP A 337 20.32 17.27 20.90
N PRO A 338 19.37 18.15 20.57
CA PRO A 338 19.40 19.55 20.99
C PRO A 338 18.91 19.76 22.42
N LEU A 339 18.22 18.78 23.04
CA LEU A 339 17.75 18.85 24.42
C LEU A 339 18.89 18.57 25.41
N THR A 340 19.73 17.57 25.09
CA THR A 340 20.92 17.24 25.88
C THR A 340 22.18 17.96 25.37
N ASN A 341 22.13 18.59 24.20
CA ASN A 341 23.27 19.14 23.46
C ASN A 341 24.39 18.10 23.24
N THR A 342 24.02 16.84 23.03
CA THR A 342 24.97 15.74 22.80
C THR A 342 24.93 15.28 21.35
N THR A 343 26.08 15.29 20.68
CA THR A 343 26.25 14.64 19.38
C THR A 343 26.73 13.20 19.61
N SER A 344 26.13 12.26 18.89
CA SER A 344 26.41 10.83 18.99
C SER A 344 26.63 10.24 17.60
N CYS A 345 27.55 9.28 17.47
CA CYS A 345 27.79 8.58 16.21
C CYS A 345 27.57 7.08 16.35
N THR A 346 26.79 6.52 15.44
CA THR A 346 26.43 5.10 15.42
C THR A 346 27.07 4.44 14.21
N ALA A 347 27.77 3.32 14.40
CA ALA A 347 28.22 2.47 13.29
C ALA A 347 27.09 1.51 12.92
N ILE A 348 26.51 1.65 11.71
CA ILE A 348 25.22 1.03 11.35
C ILE A 348 25.33 -0.51 11.40
N ASP A 349 26.33 -1.08 10.72
CA ASP A 349 26.55 -2.53 10.67
C ASP A 349 26.85 -3.18 12.03
N GLN A 350 27.22 -2.37 13.03
CA GLN A 350 27.55 -2.82 14.40
C GLN A 350 26.44 -2.52 15.41
N SER A 351 25.36 -1.89 14.96
CA SER A 351 24.12 -1.69 15.72
C SER A 351 23.08 -2.74 15.30
N PRO A 352 22.04 -3.03 16.10
CA PRO A 352 20.90 -3.81 15.65
C PRO A 352 20.27 -3.18 14.40
N HIS A 353 20.23 -3.93 13.31
CA HIS A 353 19.78 -3.44 12.01
C HIS A 353 19.09 -4.54 11.18
N ILE A 354 18.22 -4.12 10.25
CA ILE A 354 17.58 -4.99 9.26
C ILE A 354 17.36 -4.24 7.93
N ARG A 355 17.45 -4.94 6.81
CA ARG A 355 17.13 -4.38 5.49
C ARG A 355 15.64 -4.53 5.18
N GLU A 356 15.05 -3.45 4.70
CA GLU A 356 13.71 -3.40 4.12
C GLU A 356 13.82 -2.96 2.66
N VAL A 357 13.23 -3.75 1.77
CA VAL A 357 13.15 -3.45 0.34
C VAL A 357 11.71 -3.17 -0.04
N THR A 358 11.41 -1.90 -0.28
CA THR A 358 10.17 -1.46 -0.89
C THR A 358 10.32 -1.54 -2.40
N LEU A 359 9.69 -2.54 -3.02
CA LEU A 359 9.75 -2.76 -4.47
C LEU A 359 9.00 -1.63 -5.19
N ARG A 360 9.70 -0.95 -6.10
CA ARG A 360 9.13 0.06 -7.00
C ARG A 360 7.92 -0.48 -7.75
N SER A 361 6.93 0.37 -8.00
CA SER A 361 5.66 -0.05 -8.60
C SER A 361 5.79 -0.75 -9.95
N MET A 362 4.92 -1.74 -10.16
CA MET A 362 4.72 -2.44 -11.44
C MET A 362 3.90 -1.62 -12.46
N MET A 363 3.35 -0.47 -12.05
CA MET A 363 2.60 0.40 -12.95
C MET A 363 3.50 0.98 -14.05
N GLY A 364 2.90 1.23 -15.23
CA GLY A 364 3.64 1.61 -16.45
C GLY A 364 4.45 2.91 -16.31
N ASP A 365 3.89 3.90 -15.62
CA ASP A 365 4.54 5.20 -15.38
C ASP A 365 5.81 5.07 -14.52
N PHE A 366 5.86 4.03 -13.67
CA PHE A 366 7.02 3.68 -12.85
C PHE A 366 7.89 2.60 -13.52
N SER A 367 7.80 2.46 -14.85
CA SER A 367 8.61 1.55 -15.69
C SER A 367 8.50 0.05 -15.38
N GLY A 368 7.41 -0.37 -14.72
CA GLY A 368 7.03 -1.78 -14.58
C GLY A 368 8.08 -2.66 -13.92
N HIS A 369 8.33 -2.48 -12.62
CA HIS A 369 9.39 -3.20 -11.92
C HIS A 369 8.98 -4.59 -11.43
N ALA A 370 9.94 -5.52 -11.45
CA ALA A 370 9.91 -6.80 -10.77
C ALA A 370 11.13 -6.95 -9.85
N GLY A 371 10.94 -7.58 -8.70
CA GLY A 371 11.99 -7.90 -7.73
C GLY A 371 12.30 -9.39 -7.69
N PHE A 372 13.57 -9.72 -7.48
CA PHE A 372 14.08 -11.08 -7.33
C PHE A 372 14.82 -11.18 -6.00
N LEU A 373 14.27 -11.94 -5.04
CA LEU A 373 14.95 -12.31 -3.80
C LEU A 373 15.52 -13.72 -3.93
N SER A 374 16.83 -13.84 -3.72
CA SER A 374 17.52 -15.12 -3.49
C SER A 374 17.81 -15.26 -2.00
N ALA A 375 17.47 -16.41 -1.42
CA ALA A 375 17.77 -16.76 -0.04
C ALA A 375 18.39 -18.16 0.02
N TRP A 376 19.55 -18.30 0.65
CA TRP A 376 20.21 -19.59 0.86
C TRP A 376 20.92 -19.64 2.21
N PHE A 377 21.22 -20.85 2.67
CA PHE A 377 21.94 -21.07 3.91
C PHE A 377 23.43 -21.31 3.64
N ASP A 378 24.28 -20.51 4.26
CA ASP A 378 25.73 -20.60 4.17
C ASP A 378 26.29 -21.18 5.48
N ALA A 379 26.64 -22.47 5.44
CA ALA A 379 27.18 -23.19 6.59
C ALA A 379 28.58 -22.73 7.02
N ALA A 380 29.27 -21.92 6.21
CA ALA A 380 30.58 -21.36 6.55
C ALA A 380 30.50 -20.00 7.28
N ARG A 381 29.30 -19.42 7.42
CA ARG A 381 29.07 -18.16 8.14
C ARG A 381 28.63 -18.38 9.58
N GLY A 382 29.20 -17.63 10.51
CA GLY A 382 28.92 -17.77 11.94
C GLY A 382 29.32 -19.14 12.50
N GLU A 383 28.92 -19.43 13.74
CA GLU A 383 29.30 -20.67 14.44
C GLU A 383 28.51 -21.91 13.98
N ARG A 384 27.31 -21.71 13.41
CA ARG A 384 26.36 -22.79 13.05
C ARG A 384 25.77 -22.66 11.64
N GLY A 385 26.31 -21.75 10.81
CA GLY A 385 25.72 -21.35 9.54
C GLY A 385 24.72 -20.19 9.70
N GLU A 386 24.58 -19.37 8.67
CA GLU A 386 23.62 -18.25 8.61
C GLU A 386 22.86 -18.22 7.27
N TRP A 387 21.66 -17.64 7.27
CA TRP A 387 20.94 -17.33 6.02
C TRP A 387 21.50 -16.06 5.38
N VAL A 388 21.72 -16.11 4.06
CA VAL A 388 22.17 -15.00 3.24
C VAL A 388 21.05 -14.62 2.27
N PHE A 389 20.86 -13.32 2.08
CA PHE A 389 19.84 -12.73 1.21
C PHE A 389 20.49 -11.84 0.16
N GLU A 390 20.12 -12.04 -1.10
CA GLU A 390 20.44 -11.13 -2.20
C GLU A 390 19.16 -10.67 -2.88
N PHE A 391 19.07 -9.37 -3.16
CA PHE A 391 17.94 -8.79 -3.87
C PHE A 391 18.44 -8.04 -5.11
N ALA A 392 17.77 -8.26 -6.24
CA ALA A 392 17.95 -7.51 -7.46
C ALA A 392 16.58 -7.10 -8.02
N SER A 393 16.48 -5.93 -8.64
CA SER A 393 15.27 -5.49 -9.35
C SER A 393 15.54 -5.31 -10.84
N CYS A 394 14.49 -5.46 -11.64
CA CYS A 394 14.52 -5.23 -13.08
C CYS A 394 13.28 -4.43 -13.49
N GLY A 395 13.47 -3.30 -14.16
CA GLY A 395 12.38 -2.56 -14.81
C GLY A 395 12.11 -3.17 -16.18
N MET A 396 10.85 -3.51 -16.47
CA MET A 396 10.42 -3.94 -17.81
C MET A 396 10.31 -2.78 -18.81
N GLY A 397 10.42 -1.54 -18.32
CA GLY A 397 10.37 -0.30 -19.10
C GLY A 397 8.95 0.19 -19.36
N VAL A 398 8.83 1.43 -19.84
CA VAL A 398 7.56 1.99 -20.29
C VAL A 398 7.13 1.25 -21.57
N GLN A 399 6.07 0.45 -21.49
CA GLN A 399 5.61 -0.36 -22.62
C GLN A 399 4.90 0.50 -23.68
N HIS A 400 5.68 1.09 -24.59
CA HIS A 400 5.17 1.83 -25.75
C HIS A 400 4.32 0.97 -26.72
N TRP A 401 4.20 -0.34 -26.51
CA TRP A 401 3.34 -1.24 -27.30
C TRP A 401 1.89 -0.77 -27.37
N TRP A 402 1.31 -0.27 -26.28
CA TRP A 402 -0.05 0.27 -26.26
C TRP A 402 -0.18 1.48 -27.21
N TRP A 403 0.74 2.43 -27.11
CA TRP A 403 0.81 3.59 -28.02
C TRP A 403 1.07 3.17 -29.48
N GLY A 404 1.87 2.12 -29.70
CA GLY A 404 2.14 1.55 -31.02
C GLY A 404 0.89 0.96 -31.68
N VAL A 405 0.09 0.21 -30.92
CA VAL A 405 -1.21 -0.34 -31.38
C VAL A 405 -2.15 0.80 -31.75
N HIS A 406 -2.38 1.78 -30.86
CA HIS A 406 -3.26 2.92 -31.16
C HIS A 406 -2.78 3.76 -32.35
N SER A 407 -1.46 3.93 -32.51
CA SER A 407 -0.89 4.62 -33.67
C SER A 407 -1.11 3.86 -34.97
N LEU A 408 -1.02 2.53 -34.94
CA LEU A 408 -1.31 1.66 -36.08
C LEU A 408 -2.80 1.67 -36.43
N ASP A 409 -3.68 1.54 -35.43
CA ASP A 409 -5.13 1.57 -35.62
C ASP A 409 -5.59 2.92 -36.18
N LEU A 410 -5.03 4.04 -35.68
CA LEU A 410 -5.25 5.37 -36.25
C LEU A 410 -4.76 5.46 -37.70
N ALA A 411 -3.58 4.92 -38.02
CA ALA A 411 -3.07 4.91 -39.39
C ALA A 411 -3.96 4.07 -40.33
N VAL A 412 -4.44 2.91 -39.89
CA VAL A 412 -5.37 2.06 -40.64
C VAL A 412 -6.71 2.77 -40.85
N LEU A 413 -7.23 3.45 -39.83
CA LEU A 413 -8.47 4.25 -39.94
C LEU A 413 -8.30 5.39 -40.95
N VAL A 414 -7.20 6.13 -40.90
CA VAL A 414 -6.88 7.19 -41.88
C VAL A 414 -6.80 6.62 -43.30
N VAL A 415 -6.11 5.49 -43.51
CA VAL A 415 -6.02 4.83 -44.82
C VAL A 415 -7.40 4.38 -45.31
N ALA A 416 -8.24 3.81 -44.43
CA ALA A 416 -9.59 3.40 -44.77
C ALA A 416 -10.50 4.58 -45.16
N VAL A 417 -10.41 5.71 -44.44
CA VAL A 417 -11.12 6.95 -44.78
C VAL A 417 -10.67 7.50 -46.14
N VAL A 418 -9.35 7.59 -46.39
CA VAL A 418 -8.80 8.04 -47.68
C VAL A 418 -9.26 7.13 -48.82
N ALA A 419 -9.21 5.81 -48.65
CA ALA A 419 -9.68 4.85 -49.65
C ALA A 419 -11.19 4.98 -49.91
N GLY A 420 -12.00 5.20 -48.87
CA GLY A 420 -13.43 5.47 -49.00
C GLY A 420 -13.74 6.76 -49.76
N VAL A 421 -12.97 7.83 -49.49
CA VAL A 421 -13.08 9.12 -50.19
C VAL A 421 -12.70 8.98 -51.67
N VAL A 422 -11.59 8.29 -52.00
CA VAL A 422 -11.19 8.02 -53.38
C VAL A 422 -12.28 7.25 -54.13
N ARG A 423 -12.81 6.17 -53.55
CA ARG A 423 -13.93 5.39 -54.13
C ARG A 423 -15.18 6.25 -54.39
N LEU A 424 -15.47 7.23 -53.53
CA LEU A 424 -16.57 8.18 -53.69
C LEU A 424 -16.35 9.16 -54.87
N PHE A 425 -15.12 9.60 -55.10
CA PHE A 425 -14.77 10.45 -56.24
C PHE A 425 -14.73 9.66 -57.57
N GLU A 426 -14.20 8.44 -57.56
CA GLU A 426 -14.24 7.53 -58.71
C GLU A 426 -15.69 7.21 -59.11
N GLY A 427 -16.53 6.82 -58.15
CA GLY A 427 -17.95 6.53 -58.36
C GLY A 427 -18.76 7.72 -58.90
N ARG A 428 -18.36 8.96 -58.56
CA ARG A 428 -18.96 10.18 -59.14
C ARG A 428 -18.48 10.48 -60.57
N SER A 429 -17.24 10.12 -60.90
CA SER A 429 -16.64 10.43 -62.21
C SER A 429 -17.18 9.53 -63.34
N VAL A 430 -17.67 8.34 -63.00
CA VAL A 430 -18.32 7.41 -63.95
C VAL A 430 -19.76 7.82 -64.30
N GLY A 431 -20.40 8.68 -63.50
CA GLY A 431 -21.80 9.11 -63.69
C GLY A 431 -22.06 10.10 -64.83
N THR A 432 -21.03 10.63 -65.49
CA THR A 432 -21.14 11.66 -66.54
C THR A 432 -20.41 11.23 -67.82
N GLY A 433 -20.89 10.15 -68.44
CA GLY A 433 -20.15 9.44 -69.49
C GLY A 433 -20.98 8.86 -70.65
N GLY A 434 -21.82 9.68 -71.29
CA GLY A 434 -22.26 9.44 -72.67
C GLY A 434 -23.70 8.94 -72.88
N ASP A 435 -24.56 9.82 -73.41
CA ASP A 435 -25.75 9.41 -74.16
C ASP A 435 -26.07 10.41 -75.30
N ASN A 436 -25.16 10.51 -76.27
CA ASN A 436 -25.33 11.33 -77.49
C ASN A 436 -25.91 10.49 -78.63
N ASN A 437 -27.18 10.08 -78.49
CA ASN A 437 -27.86 9.30 -79.52
C ASN A 437 -28.49 10.21 -80.59
N VAL A 438 -27.76 10.42 -81.71
CA VAL A 438 -28.18 11.27 -82.82
C VAL A 438 -29.36 10.63 -83.57
N LYS A 439 -30.56 11.21 -83.44
CA LYS A 439 -31.73 10.86 -84.25
C LYS A 439 -31.55 11.30 -85.71
N LEU A 440 -31.18 10.37 -86.59
CA LEU A 440 -31.36 10.52 -88.04
C LEU A 440 -32.64 9.79 -88.47
N ASN A 441 -33.64 10.57 -88.86
CA ASN A 441 -34.98 10.10 -89.19
C ASN A 441 -35.09 9.85 -90.72
N GLY A 442 -34.86 8.60 -91.16
CA GLY A 442 -34.88 8.20 -92.57
C GLY A 442 -36.12 7.39 -92.95
N LYS A 443 -37.03 7.99 -93.74
CA LYS A 443 -38.36 7.45 -94.01
C LYS A 443 -38.40 6.58 -95.29
N MET A 444 -38.55 5.27 -95.09
CA MET A 444 -39.40 4.33 -95.85
C MET A 444 -39.58 4.53 -97.39
N SER A 445 -39.08 3.58 -98.20
CA SER A 445 -39.89 2.64 -99.01
C SER A 445 -39.09 1.99 -100.17
N ARG A 446 -39.54 0.81 -100.63
CA ARG A 446 -39.05 0.10 -101.82
C ARG A 446 -39.60 0.72 -103.11
N ILE A 447 -38.77 0.86 -104.14
CA ILE A 447 -38.63 -0.05 -105.30
C ILE A 447 -37.31 0.29 -106.01
#